data_AF-A0A8C0WW75-F1
#
_entry.id   AF-A0A8C0WW75-F1
#
_cell.length_a   1.000
_cell.length_b   1.000
_cell.length_c   1.000
_cell.angle_alpha   90.00
_cell.angle_beta   90.00
_cell.angle_gamma   90.00
#
_symmetry.space_group_name_H-M   'P 1'
#
loop_
_entity.id
_entity.type
_entity.pdbx_description
1 polymer ?
#
loop_
_entity_poly.entity_id
_entity_poly.type
_entity_poly.pdbx_seq_one_letter_code
_entity_poly.pdbx_strand_id
1 'polypeptide(L)' 'MAGLLKKTTGLTGLAVMEPDGKKLEDQLQGGQIEEVIRQAENELSLAKKMLQWKPWEPLVEEPPANQWKWPI' A
#
# COMPACT_ATOMS: atom_id res chain seq x y z
N MET A 1 -4.78 1.96 -14.26
CA MET A 1 -5.27 2.41 -12.93
C MET A 1 -6.46 1.63 -12.37
N ALA A 2 -7.22 0.85 -13.16
CA ALA A 2 -8.39 0.10 -12.67
C ALA A 2 -8.08 -1.23 -11.94
N GLY A 3 -6.85 -1.74 -12.01
CA GLY A 3 -6.46 -3.03 -11.41
C GLY A 3 -6.18 -2.97 -9.91
N LEU A 4 -5.86 -1.79 -9.37
CA LEU A 4 -5.51 -1.62 -7.96
C LEU A 4 -6.77 -1.54 -7.07
N LEU A 5 -7.86 -0.97 -7.59
CA LEU A 5 -9.13 -0.80 -6.85
C LEU A 5 -9.86 -2.12 -6.59
N LYS A 6 -9.71 -3.12 -7.47
CA LYS A 6 -10.31 -4.45 -7.25
C LYS A 6 -9.64 -5.21 -6.11
N LYS A 7 -8.36 -4.96 -5.82
CA LYS A 7 -7.62 -5.65 -4.76
C LYS A 7 -7.95 -5.11 -3.36
N THR A 8 -8.06 -3.79 -3.20
CA THR A 8 -8.30 -3.19 -1.87
C THR A 8 -9.73 -3.38 -1.37
N THR A 9 -10.71 -3.41 -2.27
CA THR A 9 -12.12 -3.72 -1.92
C THR A 9 -12.35 -5.22 -1.68
N GLY A 10 -11.44 -6.08 -2.15
CA GLY A 10 -11.54 -7.54 -1.97
C GLY A 10 -11.07 -8.03 -0.60
N LEU A 11 -10.10 -7.35 0.03
CA LEU A 11 -9.51 -7.79 1.29
C LEU A 11 -10.44 -7.59 2.49
N THR A 12 -11.21 -6.51 2.51
CA THR A 12 -12.29 -6.33 3.50
C THR A 12 -13.43 -7.32 3.28
N GLY A 13 -13.73 -7.67 2.03
CA GLY A 13 -14.68 -8.74 1.70
C GLY A 13 -14.22 -10.12 2.21
N LEU A 14 -12.95 -10.47 2.01
CA LEU A 14 -12.36 -11.73 2.47
C LEU A 14 -12.37 -11.86 3.99
N ALA A 15 -11.97 -10.81 4.71
CA ALA A 15 -11.97 -10.81 6.18
C ALA A 15 -13.38 -10.91 6.81
N VAL A 16 -14.43 -10.51 6.08
CA VAL A 16 -15.83 -10.63 6.52
C VAL A 16 -16.45 -11.97 6.10
N MET A 17 -15.93 -12.60 5.05
CA MET A 17 -16.47 -13.86 4.50
C MET A 17 -15.88 -15.12 5.13
N GLU A 18 -14.64 -15.08 5.62
CA GLU A 18 -13.96 -16.26 6.18
C GLU A 18 -13.70 -16.10 7.70
N PRO A 19 -14.45 -16.81 8.57
CA PRO A 19 -14.26 -16.75 10.02
C PRO A 19 -13.03 -17.56 10.50
N ASP A 20 -12.43 -18.39 9.64
CA ASP A 20 -11.26 -19.20 9.95
C ASP A 20 -9.96 -18.42 9.69
N GLY A 21 -9.24 -18.05 10.76
CA GLY A 21 -7.99 -17.28 10.68
C GLY A 21 -6.92 -17.91 9.79
N LYS A 22 -6.77 -19.24 9.80
CA LYS A 22 -5.77 -19.95 8.95
C LYS A 22 -6.06 -19.86 7.46
N LYS A 23 -7.34 -19.99 7.07
CA LYS A 23 -7.74 -19.88 5.65
C LYS A 23 -7.58 -18.45 5.15
N LEU A 24 -7.83 -17.48 6.03
CA LEU A 24 -7.62 -16.07 5.73
C LEU A 24 -6.14 -15.78 5.47
N GLU A 25 -5.23 -16.30 6.28
CA GLU A 25 -3.77 -16.18 6.08
C GLU A 25 -3.32 -16.76 4.74
N ASP A 26 -3.78 -17.97 4.40
CA ASP A 26 -3.48 -18.63 3.13
C ASP A 26 -3.97 -17.82 1.91
N GLN A 27 -5.14 -17.18 2.03
CA GLN A 27 -5.72 -16.36 0.96
C GLN A 27 -5.08 -14.98 0.83
N LEU A 28 -4.69 -14.36 1.96
CA LEU A 28 -4.08 -13.03 1.96
C LEU A 28 -2.61 -13.06 1.51
N GLN A 29 -1.94 -14.20 1.67
CA GLN A 29 -0.51 -14.38 1.36
C GLN A 29 0.38 -13.29 2.02
N GLY A 30 -0.01 -12.87 3.22
CA GLY A 30 0.54 -11.68 3.91
C GLY A 30 1.31 -11.97 5.19
N GLY A 31 1.65 -13.24 5.46
CA GLY A 31 2.22 -13.67 6.73
C GLY A 31 1.13 -13.99 7.78
N GLN A 32 1.46 -13.80 9.06
CA GLN A 32 0.52 -13.99 10.17
C GLN A 32 -0.49 -12.84 10.25
N ILE A 33 -1.68 -13.11 10.80
CA ILE A 33 -2.74 -12.11 10.90
C ILE A 33 -2.33 -10.85 11.68
N GLU A 34 -1.45 -10.97 12.68
CA GLU A 34 -0.92 -9.84 13.45
C GLU A 34 -0.09 -8.89 12.58
N GLU A 35 0.69 -9.43 11.64
CA GLU A 35 1.48 -8.61 10.71
C GLU A 35 0.59 -7.85 9.74
N VAL A 36 -0.50 -8.49 9.29
CA VAL A 36 -1.53 -7.90 8.43
C VAL A 36 -2.24 -6.75 9.14
N ILE A 37 -2.64 -6.92 10.41
CA ILE A 37 -3.27 -5.84 11.20
C ILE A 37 -2.31 -4.65 11.31
N ARG A 38 -1.05 -4.90 11.67
CA ARG A 38 -0.03 -3.86 11.75
C ARG A 38 0.20 -3.16 10.40
N GLN A 39 0.16 -3.91 9.29
CA GLN A 39 0.25 -3.34 7.96
C GLN A 39 -0.96 -2.45 7.65
N ALA A 40 -2.17 -2.89 7.99
CA ALA A 40 -3.39 -2.10 7.79
C ALA A 40 -3.35 -0.77 8.58
N GLU A 41 -2.85 -0.78 9.81
CA GLU A 41 -2.63 0.44 10.60
C GLU A 41 -1.61 1.38 9.97
N ASN A 42 -0.50 0.82 9.48
CA ASN A 42 0.53 1.58 8.77
C ASN A 42 0.00 2.20 7.47
N GLU A 43 -0.77 1.44 6.69
CA GLU A 43 -1.42 1.90 5.46
C GLU A 43 -2.44 3.00 5.74
N LEU A 44 -3.24 2.89 6.79
CA LEU A 44 -4.17 3.94 7.21
C LEU A 44 -3.44 5.22 7.62
N SER A 45 -2.35 5.09 8.39
CA SER A 45 -1.50 6.22 8.77
C SER A 45 -0.85 6.86 7.54
N LEU A 46 -0.38 6.05 6.59
CA LEU A 46 0.19 6.51 5.33
C LEU A 46 -0.84 7.28 4.50
N ALA A 47 -2.07 6.75 4.34
CA ALA A 47 -3.13 7.41 3.59
C ALA A 47 -3.46 8.81 4.16
N LYS A 48 -3.48 8.95 5.49
CA LYS A 48 -3.65 10.26 6.14
C LYS A 48 -2.51 11.22 5.82
N LYS A 49 -1.26 10.75 5.83
CA LYS A 49 -0.09 11.57 5.47
C LYS A 49 -0.05 11.92 3.98
N MET A 50 -0.47 11.00 3.12
CA MET A 50 -0.56 11.21 1.66
C MET A 50 -1.51 12.37 1.30
N LEU A 51 -2.61 12.54 2.03
CA LEU A 51 -3.50 13.70 1.86
C LEU A 51 -2.82 15.03 2.14
N GLN A 52 -1.91 15.06 3.12
CA GLN A 52 -1.15 16.26 3.46
C GLN A 52 0.01 16.50 2.49
N TRP A 53 0.74 15.45 2.12
CA TRP A 53 1.93 15.55 1.28
C TRP A 53 1.65 15.74 -0.20
N LYS A 54 0.46 15.33 -0.66
CA LYS A 54 0.01 15.42 -2.07
C LYS A 54 1.10 15.05 -3.10
N PRO A 55 1.74 13.89 -2.97
CA PRO A 55 2.88 13.53 -3.82
C PRO A 55 2.53 13.31 -5.30
N TRP A 56 1.23 13.39 -5.65
CA TRP A 56 0.75 13.38 -7.03
C TRP A 56 0.86 14.74 -7.72
N GLU A 57 1.22 15.80 -6.99
CA GLU A 57 1.55 17.10 -7.59
C GLU A 57 2.86 17.01 -8.38
N PRO A 58 3.07 17.86 -9.41
CA PRO A 58 4.31 17.89 -10.17
C PRO A 58 5.53 18.10 -9.25
N LEU A 59 6.69 17.63 -9.73
CA LEU A 59 7.95 17.84 -9.02
C LEU A 59 8.13 19.33 -8.70
N VAL A 60 8.43 19.61 -7.43
CA VAL A 60 8.65 20.99 -6.96
C VAL A 60 9.87 21.60 -7.67
N GLU A 61 10.90 20.78 -7.94
CA GLU A 61 12.10 21.20 -8.66
C GLU A 61 12.59 20.09 -9.60
N GLU A 62 13.01 20.46 -10.81
CA GLU A 62 13.68 19.55 -11.73
C GLU A 62 15.10 19.26 -11.24
N PRO A 63 15.59 18.01 -11.37
CA PRO A 63 16.93 17.69 -10.94
C PRO A 63 17.98 18.39 -11.85
N PRO A 64 19.08 18.91 -11.30
CA PRO A 64 20.16 19.49 -12.09
C PRO A 64 20.77 18.45 -13.04
N ALA A 65 21.23 18.93 -14.21
CA ALA A 65 21.53 18.12 -15.41
C ALA A 65 22.52 16.95 -15.21
N ASN A 66 23.33 16.94 -14.14
CA ASN A 66 24.31 15.90 -13.85
C ASN A 66 24.02 15.08 -12.57
N GLN A 67 22.91 15.34 -11.85
CA GLN A 67 22.64 14.72 -10.55
C GLN A 67 22.46 13.19 -10.61
N TRP A 68 21.90 12.68 -11.71
CA TRP A 68 21.59 11.26 -11.88
C TRP A 68 22.44 10.58 -12.96
N LYS A 69 23.54 11.19 -13.41
CA LYS A 69 24.43 10.60 -14.41
C LYS A 69 25.43 9.65 -13.74
N TRP A 70 25.37 8.36 -14.09
CA TRP A 70 26.31 7.33 -13.63
C TRP A 70 26.54 6.27 -14.71
N PRO A 71 27.77 5.77 -14.95
CA PRO A 71 29.08 6.29 -14.54
C PRO A 71 29.49 7.55 -15.32
N ILE A 72 30.51 8.27 -14.84
CA ILE A 72 31.08 9.46 -15.51
C ILE A 72 32.05 9.04 -16.60
#